data_AF-A0A954ZGF2-F1
#
_entry.id   AF-A0A954ZGF2-F1
#
_cell.length_a   1.000
_cell.length_b   1.000
_cell.length_c   1.000
_cell.angle_alpha   90.00
_cell.angle_beta   90.00
_cell.angle_gamma   90.00
#
_symmetry.space_group_name_H-M   'P 1'
#
loop_
_entity.id
_entity.type
_entity.pdbx_description
1 polymer ?
#
loop_
_entity_poly.entity_id
_entity_poly.type
_entity_poly.pdbx_seq_one_letter_code
_entity_poly.pdbx_strand_id
1 'polypeptide(L)'
;MTLFLDLTAGHIRVALIGVLLLAPMTVSAGDRAASLPDPGKVVIDQERREVILSAKVQFPEGKPCIDEFGERVQAFAGCATAAGGDAKMAAYFVFLVDVETEVVSEALMQLGCRPKVHYSIQEGRKRSGLTAETTPEDYLQGDPVVLSVFWKNAQGDWVEKAYQDLATEKVIVGDREVIKPWTPHFVFHGSGAIYGSGTGCIACPCDCPGGIIADNRYPIYDPKPMVRFDMTMVPPAGTQVYVKIRPIASTGD
;
A
#
# COMPACT_ATOMS: atom_id res chain seq x y z
N MET A 1 -37.46 -16.78 -5.73
CA MET A 1 -38.71 -17.41 -6.18
C MET A 1 -39.00 -18.56 -5.24
N THR A 2 -39.97 -18.41 -4.36
CA THR A 2 -40.22 -19.33 -3.24
C THR A 2 -41.46 -20.15 -3.57
N LEU A 3 -41.31 -21.45 -3.76
CA LEU A 3 -42.43 -22.37 -3.94
C LEU A 3 -42.80 -22.97 -2.57
N PHE A 4 -44.07 -22.80 -2.17
CA PHE A 4 -44.65 -23.54 -1.05
C PHE A 4 -45.68 -24.52 -1.58
N LEU A 5 -45.48 -25.80 -1.26
CA LEU A 5 -46.47 -26.85 -1.37
C LEU A 5 -46.79 -27.32 0.05
N ASP A 6 -48.06 -27.19 0.41
CA ASP A 6 -48.60 -27.64 1.69
C ASP A 6 -49.31 -28.97 1.44
N LEU A 7 -48.94 -30.02 2.19
CA LEU A 7 -49.74 -31.24 2.33
C LEU A 7 -49.37 -31.94 3.65
N THR A 8 -50.45 -32.28 4.34
CA THR A 8 -50.60 -32.84 5.67
C THR A 8 -49.87 -34.16 5.92
N ALA A 9 -49.59 -34.39 7.22
CA ALA A 9 -49.20 -35.64 7.87
C ALA A 9 -47.71 -36.02 7.84
N GLY A 10 -47.02 -35.61 8.92
CA GLY A 10 -46.16 -36.52 9.68
C GLY A 10 -44.85 -36.95 9.05
N HIS A 11 -43.98 -36.04 8.63
CA HIS A 11 -42.59 -36.38 8.29
C HIS A 11 -41.59 -35.28 8.71
N ILE A 12 -40.47 -35.73 9.26
CA ILE A 12 -39.30 -34.94 9.68
C ILE A 12 -38.86 -34.05 8.51
N ARG A 13 -38.91 -32.72 8.71
CA ARG A 13 -38.44 -31.73 7.74
C ARG A 13 -36.91 -31.66 7.79
N VAL A 14 -36.24 -32.42 6.93
CA VAL A 14 -34.85 -32.14 6.57
C VAL A 14 -34.89 -31.02 5.54
N ALA A 15 -34.53 -29.80 5.96
CA ALA A 15 -34.34 -28.69 5.04
C ALA A 15 -33.08 -28.97 4.21
N LEU A 16 -33.27 -29.24 2.91
CA LEU A 16 -32.16 -29.31 1.96
C LEU A 16 -31.63 -27.87 1.76
N ILE A 17 -30.58 -27.51 2.49
CA ILE A 17 -29.82 -26.28 2.24
C ILE A 17 -29.09 -26.48 0.91
N GLY A 18 -29.64 -25.90 -0.16
CA GLY A 18 -28.94 -25.78 -1.43
C GLY A 18 -27.71 -24.91 -1.23
N VAL A 19 -26.53 -25.54 -1.13
CA VAL A 19 -25.24 -24.84 -1.17
C VAL A 19 -25.13 -24.24 -2.57
N LEU A 20 -25.39 -22.93 -2.69
CA LEU A 20 -25.02 -22.17 -3.86
C LEU A 20 -23.49 -22.19 -3.92
N LEU A 21 -22.94 -23.03 -4.79
CA LEU A 21 -21.52 -22.99 -5.16
C LEU A 21 -21.28 -21.66 -5.87
N LEU A 22 -20.88 -20.64 -5.11
CA LEU A 22 -20.26 -19.43 -5.64
C LEU A 22 -18.96 -19.87 -6.30
N ALA A 23 -18.99 -20.09 -7.60
CA ALA A 23 -17.79 -20.26 -8.39
C ALA A 23 -16.90 -19.03 -8.15
N PRO A 24 -15.61 -19.20 -7.81
CA PRO A 24 -14.70 -18.07 -7.69
C PRO A 24 -14.64 -17.39 -9.06
N MET A 25 -15.04 -16.12 -9.12
CA MET A 25 -14.79 -15.30 -10.29
C MET A 25 -13.28 -15.09 -10.41
N THR A 26 -12.63 -15.98 -11.14
CA THR A 26 -11.28 -15.77 -11.62
C THR A 26 -11.32 -14.65 -12.65
N VAL A 27 -11.05 -13.41 -12.21
CA VAL A 27 -10.78 -12.29 -13.11
C VAL A 27 -9.60 -12.70 -13.98
N SER A 28 -9.87 -12.88 -15.28
CA SER A 28 -8.89 -13.32 -16.27
C SER A 28 -7.72 -12.34 -16.34
N ALA A 29 -6.49 -12.88 -16.33
CA ALA A 29 -5.26 -12.10 -16.50
C ALA A 29 -5.17 -11.37 -17.87
N GLY A 30 -6.01 -11.75 -18.84
CA GLY A 30 -6.06 -11.16 -20.18
C GLY A 30 -6.48 -9.68 -20.23
N ASP A 31 -7.32 -9.23 -19.30
CA ASP A 31 -7.83 -7.84 -19.27
C ASP A 31 -6.87 -6.83 -18.65
N ARG A 32 -5.75 -7.28 -18.07
CA ARG A 32 -4.81 -6.38 -17.37
C ARG A 32 -3.89 -5.61 -18.31
N ALA A 33 -3.63 -6.12 -19.51
CA ALA A 33 -2.66 -5.52 -20.43
C ALA A 33 -3.23 -4.33 -21.22
N ALA A 34 -4.56 -4.25 -21.37
CA ALA A 34 -5.20 -3.22 -22.20
C ALA A 34 -5.25 -1.82 -21.54
N SER A 35 -4.92 -1.71 -20.25
CA SER A 35 -5.06 -0.46 -19.47
C SER A 35 -3.82 -0.11 -18.64
N LEU A 36 -2.61 -0.54 -19.06
CA LEU A 36 -1.39 -0.20 -18.32
C LEU A 36 -0.91 1.21 -18.68
N PRO A 37 -0.43 2.00 -17.71
CA PRO A 37 0.15 3.31 -18.00
C PRO A 37 1.48 3.15 -18.75
N ASP A 38 1.71 4.02 -19.73
CA ASP A 38 3.07 4.32 -20.19
C ASP A 38 3.89 4.95 -19.04
N PRO A 39 5.23 4.89 -19.07
CA PRO A 39 6.07 5.74 -18.21
C PRO A 39 5.64 7.22 -18.32
N GLY A 40 5.66 7.97 -17.22
CA GLY A 40 5.15 9.33 -17.19
C GLY A 40 3.63 9.45 -16.98
N LYS A 41 2.88 8.34 -16.94
CA LYS A 41 1.41 8.37 -16.85
C LYS A 41 0.88 7.59 -15.65
N VAL A 42 -0.33 7.96 -15.26
CA VAL A 42 -1.16 7.27 -14.26
C VAL A 42 -2.42 6.76 -14.95
N VAL A 43 -2.87 5.56 -14.60
CA VAL A 43 -4.20 5.07 -14.95
C VAL A 43 -5.06 5.08 -13.70
N ILE A 44 -6.24 5.69 -13.82
CA ILE A 44 -7.29 5.72 -12.80
C ILE A 44 -8.42 4.83 -13.30
N ASP A 45 -8.51 3.63 -12.75
CA ASP A 45 -9.59 2.70 -13.07
C ASP A 45 -10.72 2.90 -12.06
N GLN A 46 -11.76 3.64 -12.47
CA GLN A 46 -12.92 3.94 -11.65
C GLN A 46 -13.77 2.70 -11.35
N GLU A 47 -13.82 1.74 -12.28
CA GLU A 47 -14.62 0.52 -12.12
C GLU A 47 -13.99 -0.40 -11.07
N ARG A 48 -12.67 -0.61 -11.16
CA ARG A 48 -11.91 -1.43 -10.20
C ARG A 48 -11.44 -0.65 -8.97
N ARG A 49 -11.72 0.66 -8.95
CA ARG A 49 -11.29 1.63 -7.93
C ARG A 49 -9.80 1.52 -7.64
N GLU A 50 -8.96 1.57 -8.66
CA GLU A 50 -7.51 1.44 -8.50
C GLU A 50 -6.74 2.48 -9.28
N VAL A 51 -5.62 2.90 -8.70
CA VAL A 51 -4.59 3.70 -9.38
C VAL A 51 -3.46 2.76 -9.76
N ILE A 52 -3.06 2.78 -11.03
CA ILE A 52 -1.93 2.00 -11.55
C ILE A 52 -0.83 2.97 -11.97
N LEU A 53 0.37 2.71 -11.47
CA LEU A 53 1.56 3.53 -11.64
C LEU A 53 2.67 2.72 -12.31
N SER A 54 3.28 3.26 -13.36
CA SER A 54 4.47 2.69 -13.98
C SER A 54 5.70 2.95 -13.10
N ALA A 55 6.48 1.91 -12.77
CA ALA A 55 7.68 2.02 -11.96
C ALA A 55 8.84 1.17 -12.48
N LYS A 56 10.07 1.63 -12.25
CA LYS A 56 11.28 0.81 -12.46
C LYS A 56 11.78 0.25 -11.14
N VAL A 57 12.20 -1.02 -11.15
CA VAL A 57 12.91 -1.60 -10.02
C VAL A 57 14.31 -0.98 -9.91
N GLN A 58 14.67 -0.54 -8.72
CA GLN A 58 16.02 -0.17 -8.34
C GLN A 58 16.53 -1.14 -7.28
N PHE A 59 17.84 -1.25 -7.16
CA PHE A 59 18.48 -1.89 -6.02
C PHE A 59 19.24 -0.82 -5.22
N PRO A 60 18.61 -0.23 -4.18
CA PRO A 60 19.26 0.78 -3.36
C PRO A 60 20.23 0.13 -2.36
N GLU A 61 21.35 -0.38 -2.88
CA GLU A 61 22.38 -1.07 -2.09
C GLU A 61 22.88 -0.20 -0.91
N GLY A 62 23.07 -0.85 0.24
CA GLY A 62 23.55 -0.21 1.46
C GLY A 62 22.55 0.76 2.11
N LYS A 63 21.29 0.83 1.65
CA LYS A 63 20.23 1.58 2.33
C LYS A 63 19.59 0.74 3.43
N PRO A 64 19.11 1.36 4.53
CA PRO A 64 18.43 0.63 5.59
C PRO A 64 17.26 -0.20 5.08
N CYS A 65 17.02 -1.34 5.73
CA CYS A 65 15.96 -2.30 5.42
C CYS A 65 16.08 -2.99 4.05
N ILE A 66 17.18 -2.84 3.33
CA ILE A 66 17.44 -3.55 2.07
C ILE A 66 18.40 -4.70 2.40
N ASP A 67 17.95 -5.93 2.21
CA ASP A 67 18.65 -7.20 2.51
C ASP A 67 19.00 -7.45 4.00
N GLU A 68 18.97 -6.41 4.84
CA GLU A 68 19.18 -6.46 6.27
C GLU A 68 18.01 -5.85 7.04
N PHE A 69 17.78 -6.31 8.28
CA PHE A 69 16.79 -5.69 9.16
C PHE A 69 17.29 -4.32 9.62
N GLY A 70 16.42 -3.32 9.51
CA GLY A 70 16.70 -1.99 10.02
C GLY A 70 15.44 -1.20 10.25
N GLU A 71 15.60 0.03 10.70
CA GLU A 71 14.54 1.01 10.78
C GLU A 71 14.71 2.02 9.65
N ARG A 72 13.61 2.41 9.01
CA ARG A 72 13.64 3.49 8.00
C ARG A 72 12.34 4.27 7.98
N VAL A 73 12.46 5.52 7.57
CA VAL A 73 11.32 6.42 7.36
C VAL A 73 10.91 6.45 5.89
N GLN A 74 11.87 6.21 4.99
CA GLN A 74 11.67 6.27 3.55
C GLN A 74 10.82 5.09 3.08
N ALA A 75 9.90 5.32 2.15
CA ALA A 75 9.11 4.27 1.51
C ALA A 75 9.99 3.28 0.70
N PHE A 76 9.45 2.11 0.35
CA PHE A 76 10.05 1.26 -0.69
C PHE A 76 9.56 1.63 -2.10
N ALA A 77 8.30 2.09 -2.22
CA ALA A 77 7.78 2.70 -3.44
C ALA A 77 7.74 4.23 -3.31
N GLY A 78 8.20 4.93 -4.34
CA GLY A 78 8.14 6.39 -4.36
C GLY A 78 8.37 6.97 -5.76
N CYS A 79 8.02 8.24 -5.92
CA CYS A 79 8.11 8.99 -7.16
C CYS A 79 9.52 9.54 -7.41
N ALA A 80 9.92 9.61 -8.68
CA ALA A 80 11.15 10.27 -9.11
C ALA A 80 11.11 11.79 -8.88
N THR A 81 9.91 12.38 -8.94
CA THR A 81 9.70 13.83 -8.76
C THR A 81 8.65 14.12 -7.69
N ALA A 82 8.83 15.24 -7.01
CA ALA A 82 7.93 15.77 -5.98
C ALA A 82 8.18 17.27 -5.77
N ALA A 83 7.14 18.03 -5.44
CA ALA A 83 7.23 19.46 -5.18
C ALA A 83 7.93 20.26 -6.32
N GLY A 84 7.68 19.88 -7.58
CA GLY A 84 8.19 20.56 -8.77
C GLY A 84 9.66 20.29 -9.12
N GLY A 85 10.30 19.29 -8.49
CA GLY A 85 11.67 18.89 -8.82
C GLY A 85 11.96 17.43 -8.45
N ASP A 86 13.25 17.07 -8.47
CA ASP A 86 13.70 15.72 -8.10
C ASP A 86 13.32 15.39 -6.65
N ALA A 87 12.76 14.20 -6.44
CA ALA A 87 12.41 13.74 -5.12
C ALA A 87 13.66 13.48 -4.27
N LYS A 88 13.70 14.06 -3.07
CA LYS A 88 14.83 13.98 -2.13
C LYS A 88 15.18 12.54 -1.72
N MET A 89 14.22 11.62 -1.81
CA MET A 89 14.40 10.22 -1.40
C MET A 89 14.41 9.24 -2.58
N ALA A 90 14.49 9.71 -3.83
CA ALA A 90 14.45 8.85 -5.04
C ALA A 90 15.43 7.67 -4.99
N ALA A 91 16.65 7.90 -4.48
CA ALA A 91 17.71 6.89 -4.36
C ALA A 91 17.47 5.84 -3.26
N TYR A 92 16.37 5.93 -2.50
CA TYR A 92 16.01 4.97 -1.45
C TYR A 92 14.92 4.00 -1.89
N PHE A 93 14.22 4.28 -3.00
CA PHE A 93 13.06 3.51 -3.42
C PHE A 93 13.49 2.27 -4.18
N VAL A 94 12.90 1.12 -3.85
CA VAL A 94 12.99 -0.11 -4.67
C VAL A 94 12.13 0.05 -5.91
N PHE A 95 10.96 0.71 -5.81
CA PHE A 95 10.08 0.99 -6.95
C PHE A 95 10.06 2.49 -7.22
N LEU A 96 10.78 2.91 -8.27
CA LEU A 96 10.82 4.30 -8.70
C LEU A 96 9.72 4.57 -9.71
N VAL A 97 8.69 5.27 -9.27
CA VAL A 97 7.54 5.67 -10.08
C VAL A 97 7.91 6.93 -10.87
N ASP A 98 7.64 6.89 -12.18
CA ASP A 98 7.98 7.98 -13.10
C ASP A 98 6.82 8.97 -13.27
N VAL A 99 6.21 9.40 -12.16
CA VAL A 99 5.21 10.49 -12.11
C VAL A 99 5.40 11.31 -10.85
N GLU A 100 4.90 12.55 -10.84
CA GLU A 100 4.95 13.41 -9.66
C GLU A 100 4.09 12.87 -8.52
N THR A 101 4.57 13.05 -7.28
CA THR A 101 3.84 12.62 -6.06
C THR A 101 2.45 13.24 -5.97
N GLU A 102 2.33 14.49 -6.38
CA GLU A 102 1.11 15.27 -6.40
C GLU A 102 0.07 14.66 -7.35
N VAL A 103 0.51 14.17 -8.52
CA VAL A 103 -0.35 13.48 -9.50
C VAL A 103 -0.88 12.17 -8.91
N VAL A 104 -0.05 11.40 -8.19
CA VAL A 104 -0.50 10.18 -7.50
C VAL A 104 -1.52 10.49 -6.42
N SER A 105 -1.27 11.54 -5.63
CA SER A 105 -2.19 12.00 -4.58
C SER A 105 -3.54 12.42 -5.16
N GLU A 106 -3.53 13.19 -6.26
CA GLU A 106 -4.74 13.63 -6.95
C GLU A 106 -5.53 12.43 -7.51
N ALA A 107 -4.85 11.47 -8.14
CA ALA A 107 -5.47 10.27 -8.67
C ALA A 107 -6.22 9.46 -7.58
N LEU A 108 -5.64 9.33 -6.38
CA LEU A 108 -6.30 8.68 -5.25
C LEU A 108 -7.53 9.48 -4.78
N MET A 109 -7.43 10.81 -4.72
CA MET A 109 -8.56 11.68 -4.36
C MET A 109 -9.71 11.60 -5.39
N GLN A 110 -9.39 11.41 -6.67
CA GLN A 110 -10.37 11.19 -7.75
C GLN A 110 -11.10 9.83 -7.62
N LEU A 111 -10.51 8.83 -6.95
CA LEU A 111 -11.18 7.58 -6.56
C LEU A 111 -11.96 7.68 -5.24
N GLY A 112 -12.01 8.88 -4.65
CA GLY A 112 -12.73 9.17 -3.43
C GLY A 112 -11.92 9.03 -2.14
N CYS A 113 -10.61 8.74 -2.19
CA CYS A 113 -9.80 8.76 -0.97
C CYS A 113 -9.79 10.15 -0.33
N ARG A 114 -9.81 10.19 1.00
CA ARG A 114 -9.76 11.41 1.80
C ARG A 114 -8.69 11.32 2.89
N PRO A 115 -7.74 12.27 2.93
CA PRO A 115 -6.93 12.47 4.13
C PRO A 115 -7.81 13.05 5.25
N LYS A 116 -7.51 12.71 6.50
CA LYS A 116 -8.28 13.15 7.70
C LYS A 116 -7.39 13.93 8.67
N VAL A 117 -6.28 13.33 9.09
CA VAL A 117 -5.27 13.97 9.95
C VAL A 117 -3.96 13.99 9.19
N HIS A 118 -3.46 15.19 8.91
CA HIS A 118 -2.27 15.41 8.11
C HIS A 118 -1.45 16.58 8.64
N TYR A 119 -0.13 16.46 8.58
CA TYR A 119 0.80 17.46 9.13
C TYR A 119 1.95 17.73 8.17
N SER A 120 2.56 18.90 8.30
CA SER A 120 3.89 19.12 7.71
C SER A 120 4.94 18.30 8.45
N ILE A 121 6.13 18.13 7.87
CA ILE A 121 7.25 17.44 8.54
C ILE A 121 7.59 18.10 9.88
N GLN A 122 7.58 19.43 9.94
CA GLN A 122 7.90 20.16 11.17
C GLN A 122 6.85 19.93 12.25
N GLU A 123 5.57 19.88 11.89
CA GLU A 123 4.49 19.64 12.85
C GLU A 123 4.46 18.17 13.29
N GLY A 124 4.62 17.21 12.37
CA GLY A 124 4.66 15.79 12.72
C GLY A 124 5.82 15.45 13.67
N ARG A 125 6.95 16.17 13.61
CA ARG A 125 8.05 16.00 14.58
C ARG A 125 7.66 16.37 16.01
N LYS A 126 6.67 17.25 16.22
CA LYS A 126 6.19 17.61 17.57
C LYS A 126 5.29 16.53 18.17
N ARG A 127 4.77 15.64 17.33
CA ARG A 127 3.85 14.53 17.67
C ARG A 127 4.54 13.18 17.65
N SER A 128 5.88 13.21 17.62
CA SER A 128 6.71 12.04 17.42
C SER A 128 6.72 11.17 18.68
N GLY A 129 6.58 9.87 18.51
CA GLY A 129 6.73 8.92 19.60
C GLY A 129 5.43 8.49 20.27
N LEU A 130 5.46 7.27 20.81
CA LEU A 130 4.40 6.71 21.63
C LEU A 130 4.66 7.02 23.11
N THR A 131 3.77 7.79 23.72
CA THR A 131 3.77 8.13 25.15
C THR A 131 2.41 7.83 25.78
N ALA A 132 2.28 8.04 27.09
CA ALA A 132 1.02 7.84 27.80
C ALA A 132 -0.06 8.87 27.42
N GLU A 133 0.37 9.99 26.83
CA GLU A 133 -0.47 11.12 26.41
C GLU A 133 -0.84 11.07 24.92
N THR A 134 -0.26 10.14 24.15
CA THR A 134 -0.53 10.01 22.70
C THR A 134 -2.03 9.80 22.45
N THR A 135 -2.61 10.64 21.60
CA THR A 135 -4.03 10.56 21.20
C THR A 135 -4.17 10.10 19.74
N PRO A 136 -5.38 9.77 19.26
CA PRO A 136 -5.59 9.43 17.86
C PRO A 136 -5.09 10.50 16.87
N GLU A 137 -5.11 11.77 17.24
CA GLU A 137 -4.64 12.90 16.43
C GLU A 137 -3.11 12.96 16.29
N ASP A 138 -2.35 12.16 17.05
CA ASP A 138 -0.89 12.03 16.89
C ASP A 138 -0.50 11.01 15.82
N TYR A 139 -1.48 10.40 15.17
CA TYR A 139 -1.34 9.53 14.01
C TYR A 139 -1.76 10.27 12.75
N LEU A 140 -1.09 10.02 11.63
CA LEU A 140 -1.65 10.40 10.35
C LEU A 140 -2.86 9.50 10.06
N GLN A 141 -3.91 10.12 9.53
CA GLN A 141 -5.18 9.44 9.28
C GLN A 141 -5.70 9.78 7.90
N GLY A 142 -6.41 8.81 7.33
CA GLY A 142 -7.17 8.96 6.11
C GLY A 142 -7.81 7.64 5.74
N ASP A 143 -8.29 7.53 4.50
CA ASP A 143 -8.89 6.29 4.06
C ASP A 143 -7.84 5.16 3.96
N PRO A 144 -8.20 3.94 4.41
CA PRO A 144 -7.32 2.79 4.30
C PRO A 144 -7.10 2.41 2.84
N VAL A 145 -5.89 1.98 2.51
CA VAL A 145 -5.50 1.57 1.16
C VAL A 145 -4.76 0.23 1.19
N VAL A 146 -4.84 -0.52 0.09
CA VAL A 146 -4.00 -1.70 -0.14
C VAL A 146 -3.12 -1.48 -1.36
N LEU A 147 -1.91 -2.03 -1.29
CA LEU A 147 -0.91 -1.91 -2.34
C LEU A 147 -0.48 -3.27 -2.84
N SER A 148 -0.17 -3.35 -4.12
CA SER A 148 0.45 -4.51 -4.75
C SER A 148 1.39 -4.07 -5.86
N VAL A 149 2.34 -4.93 -6.20
CA VAL A 149 3.26 -4.74 -7.32
C VAL A 149 3.10 -5.91 -8.27
N PHE A 150 2.99 -5.63 -9.57
CA PHE A 150 2.82 -6.66 -10.58
C PHE A 150 3.67 -6.42 -11.82
N TRP A 151 4.07 -7.50 -12.48
CA TRP A 151 4.99 -7.51 -13.62
C TRP A 151 4.85 -8.79 -14.44
N LYS A 152 5.49 -8.85 -15.61
CA LYS A 152 5.65 -10.09 -16.37
C LYS A 152 6.93 -10.80 -15.95
N ASN A 153 6.85 -12.07 -15.60
CA ASN A 153 8.02 -12.89 -15.32
C ASN A 153 8.77 -13.26 -16.63
N ALA A 154 9.86 -14.03 -16.51
CA ALA A 154 10.67 -14.46 -17.65
C ALA A 154 9.90 -15.34 -18.66
N GLN A 155 8.81 -15.98 -18.22
CA GLN A 155 7.92 -16.80 -19.04
C GLN A 155 6.84 -15.97 -19.75
N GLY A 156 6.73 -14.68 -19.43
CA GLY A 156 5.73 -13.77 -19.96
C GLY A 156 4.41 -13.75 -19.18
N ASP A 157 4.31 -14.50 -18.08
CA ASP A 157 3.12 -14.57 -17.23
C ASP A 157 3.07 -13.37 -16.28
N TRP A 158 1.87 -12.87 -16.03
CA TRP A 158 1.64 -11.84 -15.02
C TRP A 158 1.76 -12.41 -13.61
N VAL A 159 2.64 -11.80 -12.81
CA VAL A 159 2.80 -12.07 -11.38
C VAL A 159 2.39 -10.81 -10.62
N GLU A 160 1.65 -10.97 -9.53
CA GLU A 160 1.27 -9.90 -8.61
C GLU A 160 1.63 -10.32 -7.19
N LYS A 161 2.22 -9.40 -6.43
CA LYS A 161 2.55 -9.57 -5.01
C LYS A 161 1.92 -8.45 -4.21
N ALA A 162 1.32 -8.77 -3.07
CA ALA A 162 0.91 -7.75 -2.13
C ALA A 162 2.16 -7.03 -1.60
N TYR A 163 2.07 -5.72 -1.40
CA TYR A 163 3.25 -4.91 -1.05
C TYR A 163 3.86 -5.33 0.29
N GLN A 164 3.03 -5.72 1.25
CA GLN A 164 3.48 -6.21 2.55
C GLN A 164 4.22 -7.55 2.49
N ASP A 165 3.94 -8.38 1.47
CA ASP A 165 4.60 -9.67 1.32
C ASP A 165 6.07 -9.51 0.91
N LEU A 166 6.45 -8.36 0.37
CA LEU A 166 7.82 -8.04 -0.07
C LEU A 166 8.77 -7.74 1.09
N ALA A 167 8.28 -7.70 2.33
CA ALA A 167 9.10 -7.45 3.50
C ALA A 167 8.71 -8.34 4.69
N THR A 168 9.67 -8.47 5.61
CA THR A 168 9.50 -9.15 6.90
C THR A 168 9.75 -8.17 8.03
N GLU A 169 9.13 -8.41 9.19
CA GLU A 169 9.25 -7.58 10.39
C GLU A 169 9.97 -8.37 11.48
N LYS A 170 10.95 -7.75 12.14
CA LYS A 170 11.61 -8.28 13.32
C LYS A 170 11.08 -7.55 14.56
N VAL A 171 10.69 -8.31 15.57
CA VAL A 171 10.27 -7.79 16.86
C VAL A 171 11.04 -8.46 17.99
N ILE A 172 11.24 -7.75 19.08
CA ILE A 172 11.85 -8.29 20.30
C ILE A 172 10.75 -8.65 21.29
N VAL A 173 10.71 -9.91 21.74
CA VAL A 173 9.75 -10.41 22.74
C VAL A 173 10.55 -10.98 23.91
N GLY A 174 10.62 -10.23 25.02
CA GLY A 174 11.59 -10.50 26.08
C GLY A 174 13.01 -10.32 25.55
N ASP A 175 13.86 -11.33 25.67
CA ASP A 175 15.24 -11.31 25.15
C ASP A 175 15.39 -12.05 23.81
N ARG A 176 14.27 -12.34 23.11
CA ARG A 176 14.27 -13.12 21.87
C ARG A 176 13.86 -12.29 20.67
N GLU A 177 14.60 -12.44 19.58
CA GLU A 177 14.20 -11.94 18.27
C GLU A 177 13.16 -12.87 17.63
N VAL A 178 12.09 -12.29 17.12
CA VAL A 178 11.05 -13.00 16.36
C VAL A 178 10.93 -12.33 15.00
N ILE A 179 11.15 -13.11 13.94
CA ILE A 179 10.91 -12.69 12.56
C ILE A 179 9.53 -13.18 12.14
N LYS A 180 8.69 -12.27 11.65
CA LYS A 180 7.31 -12.55 11.25
C LYS A 180 6.97 -11.82 9.94
N PRO A 181 5.85 -12.17 9.29
CA PRO A 181 5.31 -11.38 8.19
C PRO A 181 5.09 -9.92 8.61
N TRP A 182 5.38 -8.97 7.72
CA TRP A 182 5.04 -7.58 7.95
C TRP A 182 3.54 -7.36 7.68
N THR A 183 2.84 -6.79 8.65
CA THR A 183 1.39 -6.57 8.57
C THR A 183 1.05 -5.09 8.79
N PRO A 184 1.36 -4.20 7.83
CA PRO A 184 1.13 -2.77 7.98
C PRO A 184 -0.36 -2.39 7.95
N HIS A 185 -0.69 -1.25 8.55
CA HIS A 185 -1.98 -0.60 8.37
C HIS A 185 -1.80 0.68 7.55
N PHE A 186 -1.95 0.56 6.23
CA PHE A 186 -1.73 1.68 5.31
C PHE A 186 -2.94 2.61 5.22
N VAL A 187 -2.70 3.89 5.46
CA VAL A 187 -3.70 4.96 5.30
C VAL A 187 -3.20 6.02 4.33
N PHE A 188 -4.10 6.55 3.50
CA PHE A 188 -3.82 7.70 2.64
C PHE A 188 -3.99 9.01 3.39
N HIS A 189 -2.89 9.60 3.85
CA HIS A 189 -2.88 10.86 4.60
C HIS A 189 -2.46 12.08 3.77
N GLY A 190 -1.87 11.87 2.59
CA GLY A 190 -1.60 12.93 1.59
C GLY A 190 -0.59 14.02 1.99
N SER A 191 -0.02 13.98 3.19
CA SER A 191 0.76 15.09 3.77
C SER A 191 1.92 15.55 2.89
N GLY A 192 2.63 14.62 2.27
CA GLY A 192 3.79 14.90 1.43
C GLY A 192 3.46 15.79 0.22
N ALA A 193 2.28 15.60 -0.38
CA ALA A 193 1.76 16.42 -1.47
C ALA A 193 1.13 17.72 -0.95
N ILE A 194 0.31 17.65 0.11
CA ILE A 194 -0.38 18.82 0.69
C ILE A 194 0.61 19.90 1.14
N TYR A 195 1.72 19.50 1.75
CA TYR A 195 2.72 20.44 2.31
C TYR A 195 3.98 20.56 1.46
N GLY A 196 4.01 20.01 0.24
CA GLY A 196 5.14 20.12 -0.68
C GLY A 196 6.47 19.63 -0.07
N SER A 197 6.44 18.47 0.59
CA SER A 197 7.61 17.95 1.32
C SER A 197 8.83 17.67 0.42
N GLY A 198 8.56 17.35 -0.86
CA GLY A 198 9.55 16.99 -1.85
C GLY A 198 10.22 15.63 -1.60
N THR A 199 9.66 14.74 -0.77
CA THR A 199 10.32 13.46 -0.48
C THR A 199 10.16 12.43 -1.59
N GLY A 200 9.03 12.43 -2.29
CA GLY A 200 8.67 11.39 -3.25
C GLY A 200 8.03 10.14 -2.64
N CYS A 201 7.89 10.03 -1.31
CA CYS A 201 7.44 8.78 -0.69
C CYS A 201 5.97 8.47 -1.02
N ILE A 202 5.69 7.26 -1.53
CA ILE A 202 4.32 6.76 -1.69
C ILE A 202 3.89 6.02 -0.42
N ALA A 203 4.48 4.85 -0.11
CA ALA A 203 4.05 3.99 0.99
C ALA A 203 5.18 3.71 2.00
N CYS A 204 5.21 4.52 3.06
CA CYS A 204 6.22 4.48 4.12
C CYS A 204 5.99 3.30 5.08
N PRO A 205 7.07 2.61 5.54
CA PRO A 205 6.93 1.55 6.53
C PRO A 205 6.68 2.07 7.94
N CYS A 206 6.81 3.37 8.19
CA CYS A 206 6.43 4.02 9.44
C CYS A 206 5.51 5.19 9.17
N ASP A 207 4.79 5.65 10.19
CA ASP A 207 3.96 6.85 10.10
C ASP A 207 4.85 8.09 9.91
N CYS A 208 4.73 8.78 8.77
CA CYS A 208 5.62 9.89 8.40
C CYS A 208 4.93 10.91 7.48
N PRO A 209 4.92 12.21 7.86
CA PRO A 209 4.29 13.28 7.07
C PRO A 209 5.02 13.60 5.75
N GLY A 210 6.17 12.98 5.51
CA GLY A 210 6.90 13.16 4.26
C GLY A 210 6.24 12.49 3.05
N GLY A 211 5.50 11.39 3.26
CA GLY A 211 4.86 10.63 2.17
C GLY A 211 3.37 10.95 1.99
N ILE A 212 2.69 10.16 1.16
CA ILE A 212 1.24 10.26 0.97
C ILE A 212 0.45 9.08 1.58
N ILE A 213 1.11 7.94 1.78
CA ILE A 213 0.60 6.75 2.46
C ILE A 213 1.64 6.29 3.49
N ALA A 214 1.17 5.89 4.67
CA ALA A 214 2.04 5.40 5.72
C ALA A 214 1.39 4.26 6.51
N ASP A 215 2.24 3.37 7.04
CA ASP A 215 1.86 2.39 8.06
C ASP A 215 1.64 3.11 9.40
N ASN A 216 0.38 3.34 9.79
CA ASN A 216 0.02 4.09 10.99
C ASN A 216 -0.27 3.19 12.21
N ARG A 217 0.28 1.97 12.26
CA ARG A 217 0.23 1.11 13.46
C ARG A 217 0.89 1.72 14.69
N TYR A 218 1.83 2.64 14.45
CA TYR A 218 2.56 3.41 15.46
C TYR A 218 2.40 4.89 15.15
N PRO A 219 2.49 5.78 16.16
CA PRO A 219 2.40 7.21 15.95
C PRO A 219 3.59 7.71 15.13
N ILE A 220 3.51 8.97 14.73
CA ILE A 220 4.46 9.59 13.80
C ILE A 220 5.92 9.34 14.24
N TYR A 221 6.72 8.86 13.30
CA TYR A 221 8.14 8.49 13.37
C TYR A 221 8.57 7.40 14.35
N ASP A 222 7.97 7.26 15.53
CA ASP A 222 8.49 6.38 16.58
C ASP A 222 7.38 5.65 17.36
N PRO A 223 7.50 4.33 17.61
CA PRO A 223 8.59 3.47 17.15
C PRO A 223 8.56 3.21 15.64
N LYS A 224 9.75 3.08 15.04
CA LYS A 224 9.88 2.60 13.66
C LYS A 224 9.81 1.07 13.67
N PRO A 225 9.03 0.44 12.79
CA PRO A 225 9.10 -1.00 12.68
C PRO A 225 10.45 -1.41 12.09
N MET A 226 11.01 -2.48 12.65
CA MET A 226 12.26 -3.04 12.16
C MET A 226 11.95 -4.01 11.03
N VAL A 227 12.11 -3.56 9.79
CA VAL A 227 11.72 -4.30 8.59
C VAL A 227 12.92 -4.63 7.71
N ARG A 228 12.77 -5.68 6.91
CA ARG A 228 13.69 -6.08 5.84
C ARG A 228 12.91 -6.37 4.57
N PHE A 229 13.20 -5.64 3.51
CA PHE A 229 12.74 -5.89 2.16
C PHE A 229 13.52 -7.05 1.54
N ASP A 230 12.82 -7.96 0.88
CA ASP A 230 13.42 -9.13 0.23
C ASP A 230 13.57 -8.88 -1.28
N MET A 231 14.79 -8.53 -1.71
CA MET A 231 15.09 -8.30 -3.12
C MET A 231 14.93 -9.55 -4.00
N THR A 232 14.90 -10.75 -3.42
CA THR A 232 14.67 -11.99 -4.17
C THR A 232 13.21 -12.15 -4.62
N MET A 233 12.29 -11.35 -4.06
CA MET A 233 10.86 -11.38 -4.37
C MET A 233 10.45 -10.49 -5.54
N VAL A 234 11.36 -9.65 -6.05
CA VAL A 234 11.11 -8.69 -7.13
C VAL A 234 11.95 -9.04 -8.37
N PRO A 235 11.56 -8.60 -9.58
CA PRO A 235 12.41 -8.84 -10.75
C PRO A 235 13.71 -8.03 -10.67
N PRO A 236 14.72 -8.33 -11.50
CA PRO A 236 15.99 -7.62 -11.48
C PRO A 236 15.85 -6.10 -11.65
N ALA A 237 16.78 -5.35 -11.08
CA ALA A 237 16.87 -3.90 -11.24
C ALA A 237 16.82 -3.48 -12.73
N GLY A 238 16.17 -2.36 -13.00
CA GLY A 238 15.85 -1.87 -14.35
C GLY A 238 14.58 -2.47 -14.96
N THR A 239 14.02 -3.54 -14.37
CA THR A 239 12.76 -4.13 -14.86
C THR A 239 11.59 -3.18 -14.65
N GLN A 240 10.75 -3.06 -15.67
CA GLN A 240 9.48 -2.36 -15.58
C GLN A 240 8.47 -3.19 -14.78
N VAL A 241 7.88 -2.55 -13.76
CA VAL A 241 6.81 -3.10 -12.94
C VAL A 241 5.69 -2.07 -12.81
N TYR A 242 4.59 -2.47 -12.18
CA TYR A 242 3.45 -1.60 -11.95
C TYR A 242 3.05 -1.64 -10.48
N VAL A 243 3.00 -0.46 -9.85
CA VAL A 243 2.50 -0.31 -8.49
C VAL A 243 1.00 -0.01 -8.59
N LYS A 244 0.20 -0.80 -7.90
CA LYS A 244 -1.25 -0.66 -7.85
C LYS A 244 -1.70 -0.29 -6.45
N ILE A 245 -2.51 0.75 -6.34
CA ILE A 245 -3.06 1.25 -5.08
C ILE A 245 -4.58 1.21 -5.17
N ARG A 246 -5.24 0.58 -4.21
CA ARG A 246 -6.69 0.49 -4.13
C ARG A 246 -7.19 1.04 -2.80
N PRO A 247 -8.09 2.03 -2.81
CA PRO A 247 -8.83 2.43 -1.62
C PRO A 247 -9.69 1.29 -1.11
N ILE A 248 -9.65 1.01 0.19
CA ILE A 248 -10.68 0.21 0.84
C ILE A 248 -11.84 1.17 1.11
N ALA A 249 -13.03 0.87 0.60
CA ALA A 249 -14.19 1.71 0.81
C ALA A 249 -14.42 1.92 2.32
N SER A 250 -14.21 3.14 2.80
CA SER A 250 -14.88 3.59 4.00
C SER A 250 -16.36 3.63 3.66
N THR A 251 -17.18 2.80 4.31
CA THR A 251 -18.62 2.99 4.28
C THR A 251 -18.86 4.42 4.73
N GLY A 252 -19.41 5.26 3.85
CA GLY A 252 -19.64 6.66 4.18
C GLY A 252 -20.46 6.75 5.45
N ASP A 253 -19.92 7.44 6.45
CA ASP A 253 -20.70 8.02 7.54
C ASP A 253 -21.38 9.31 7.03
#